data_AF-A0A7U9RRP9-F1
#
_entry.id   AF-A0A7U9RRP9-F1
#
_cell.length_a   1.000
_cell.length_b   1.000
_cell.length_c   1.000
_cell.angle_alpha   90.00
_cell.angle_beta   90.00
_cell.angle_gamma   90.00
#
_symmetry.space_group_name_H-M   'P 1'
#
loop_
_entity.id
_entity.type
_entity.pdbx_description
1 polymer ?
#
loop_
_entity_poly.entity_id
_entity_poly.type
_entity_poly.pdbx_seq_one_letter_code
_entity_poly.pdbx_strand_id
1 'polypeptide(L)'
;MKQNKIIKILTAVLIGLLIAIVAVGVWSNQKRESREDESNESQPITEEVSTEEQTKELSNVENNQQQITEESPLYLALSRFVLETDVNPDKTLSFMVEAAEEGNIDAQYFAGEMFLQGIGTKPDIEKAAKYLKQAYDNGNEHAFAIYGKLCFMGDGLRQSYEQAYEAFYNLSKPTPEVICAMGIMNIYGMGVRPDYEQARNYLSTAESAGDIIATTAKQSIKNATYKRRPSEIEIEIRQKTVNIVDYSTQESELIELVDTAYKKIALQENYDKFIQELEKMSKMSPELVNKVAIFGSDNWLFFQNNADGTSYRDYVGNNAFSEKELASIKKNLEAQKQKAEEKGAKFILMIYPNKETIYCDKMPSYIIRQSEVTRADKLVAYLQENSDIDIIYPKKQFMEQKDICQLYYTTDTHCNMLGCFLGLAELLKQEYGKTPILDVNNFDIHTTKYAGDIGVMIGREDRYAVDTVYFLPSHKVIEEDKVDASMILIGDSFSDFLKMESSYYFKNGVSHYMIMDYGYDYKKAYESALSSTNADIVVWECAERNLERLK
;
A
#
# COMPACT_ATOMS: atom_id res chain seq x y z
N MET A 1 9.41 47.86 -37.79
CA MET A 1 10.75 47.75 -37.17
C MET A 1 10.75 46.66 -36.08
N LYS A 2 10.41 45.42 -36.45
CA LYS A 2 10.77 44.22 -35.69
C LYS A 2 12.24 43.86 -36.02
N GLN A 3 12.88 43.11 -35.13
CA GLN A 3 13.98 42.14 -35.39
C GLN A 3 15.49 42.47 -35.36
N ASN A 4 16.01 43.69 -35.14
CA ASN A 4 17.49 43.91 -35.23
C ASN A 4 18.24 44.46 -34.00
N LYS A 5 17.66 44.49 -32.80
CA LYS A 5 18.40 44.82 -31.56
C LYS A 5 18.66 43.64 -30.61
N ILE A 6 18.11 42.46 -30.93
CA ILE A 6 18.30 41.22 -30.17
C ILE A 6 19.63 40.51 -30.54
N ILE A 7 20.33 40.92 -31.61
CA ILE A 7 21.53 40.21 -32.11
C ILE A 7 22.89 40.87 -31.73
N LYS A 8 22.92 42.06 -31.10
CA LYS A 8 24.20 42.77 -30.81
C LYS A 8 24.61 42.93 -29.34
N ILE A 9 23.82 42.49 -28.37
CA ILE A 9 24.22 42.53 -26.94
C ILE A 9 24.58 41.13 -26.40
N LEU A 10 24.16 40.08 -27.12
CA LEU A 10 24.62 38.69 -26.94
C LEU A 10 26.12 38.46 -27.26
N THR A 11 26.86 39.49 -27.68
CA THR A 11 28.30 39.38 -28.05
C THR A 11 29.25 40.04 -27.02
N ALA A 12 28.74 40.73 -26.00
CA ALA A 12 29.59 41.49 -25.06
C ALA A 12 29.67 40.89 -23.64
N VAL A 13 28.84 39.91 -23.29
CA VAL A 13 28.87 39.26 -21.96
C VAL A 13 29.60 37.90 -22.00
N LEU A 14 29.72 37.29 -23.19
CA LEU A 14 30.51 36.06 -23.44
C LEU A 14 32.04 36.28 -23.48
N ILE A 15 32.52 37.51 -23.31
CA ILE A 15 33.96 37.86 -23.23
C ILE A 15 34.43 38.03 -21.77
N GLY A 16 33.51 38.02 -20.80
CA GLY A 16 33.80 38.05 -19.37
C GLY A 16 34.21 36.71 -18.75
N LEU A 17 34.26 35.63 -19.55
CA LEU A 17 34.55 34.26 -19.10
C LEU A 17 35.94 33.75 -19.51
N LEU A 18 36.86 34.60 -19.93
CA LEU A 18 38.14 34.15 -20.51
C LEU A 18 39.42 34.86 -20.04
N ILE A 19 39.38 35.74 -19.04
CA ILE A 19 40.60 36.36 -18.49
C ILE A 19 40.51 36.47 -16.96
N ALA A 20 40.70 35.34 -16.29
CA ALA A 20 41.07 35.25 -14.89
C ALA A 20 42.05 34.08 -14.69
N ILE A 21 43.29 34.29 -15.18
CA ILE A 21 44.56 33.99 -14.49
C ILE A 21 44.74 32.51 -14.09
N VAL A 22 45.25 31.66 -14.99
CA VAL A 22 46.68 31.40 -15.22
C VAL A 22 47.64 32.50 -14.71
N ALA A 23 48.21 32.27 -13.53
CA ALA A 23 49.57 32.59 -13.06
C ALA A 23 49.57 32.27 -11.55
N VAL A 24 50.13 31.17 -11.08
CA VAL A 24 51.58 30.98 -10.89
C VAL A 24 51.95 29.52 -11.18
N GLY A 25 52.78 29.30 -12.19
CA GLY A 25 53.60 28.11 -12.29
C GLY A 25 54.94 28.33 -11.60
N VAL A 26 55.60 27.23 -11.18
CA VAL A 26 57.02 26.89 -11.44
C VAL A 26 57.46 25.76 -10.51
N TRP A 27 58.03 24.70 -11.12
CA TRP A 27 58.98 23.71 -10.58
C TRP A 27 58.51 22.77 -9.44
N SER A 28 58.86 21.49 -9.39
CA SER A 28 60.01 20.79 -9.98
C SER A 28 59.72 19.30 -10.15
N ASN A 29 60.38 18.73 -11.14
CA ASN A 29 60.41 17.35 -11.56
C ASN A 29 61.69 16.70 -10.97
N GLN A 30 61.60 15.60 -10.22
CA GLN A 30 62.63 14.55 -10.06
C GLN A 30 62.31 13.62 -8.86
N LYS A 31 61.97 12.35 -9.13
CA LYS A 31 62.91 11.23 -8.88
C LYS A 31 62.42 9.92 -9.50
N ARG A 32 63.37 9.31 -10.20
CA ARG A 32 63.38 7.97 -10.79
C ARG A 32 63.61 6.88 -9.73
N GLU A 33 63.01 5.72 -10.00
CA GLU A 33 63.55 4.35 -9.97
C GLU A 33 64.53 3.93 -8.86
N SER A 34 64.17 2.86 -8.15
CA SER A 34 64.93 1.59 -8.16
C SER A 34 64.20 0.52 -7.33
N ARG A 35 63.91 -0.62 -7.96
CA ARG A 35 63.89 -1.93 -7.32
C ARG A 35 65.15 -2.65 -7.81
N GLU A 36 65.90 -3.24 -6.88
CA GLU A 36 66.81 -4.35 -7.16
C GLU A 36 66.22 -5.61 -6.51
N ASP A 37 66.49 -6.73 -7.17
CA ASP A 37 65.87 -8.04 -7.06
C ASP A 37 66.47 -8.96 -5.98
N GLU A 38 65.73 -10.07 -5.79
CA GLU A 38 66.14 -11.41 -5.32
C GLU A 38 66.34 -11.70 -3.81
N SER A 39 65.39 -12.47 -3.24
CA SER A 39 65.64 -13.89 -2.89
C SER A 39 64.39 -14.61 -2.32
N ASN A 40 64.04 -15.73 -2.96
CA ASN A 40 63.36 -16.97 -2.50
C ASN A 40 62.88 -17.10 -1.03
N GLU A 41 61.61 -17.50 -0.82
CA GLU A 41 61.21 -18.80 -0.19
C GLU A 41 59.69 -18.95 0.03
N SER A 42 59.13 -20.07 -0.46
CA SER A 42 57.97 -20.89 0.00
C SER A 42 56.62 -20.29 0.48
N GLN A 43 55.55 -20.76 -0.21
CA GLN A 43 54.08 -20.64 0.00
C GLN A 43 53.55 -21.02 1.42
N PRO A 44 52.35 -20.54 1.88
CA PRO A 44 51.05 -20.70 1.18
C PRO A 44 49.98 -19.59 1.29
N ILE A 45 49.18 -19.50 0.21
CA ILE A 45 47.75 -19.16 0.08
C ILE A 45 47.09 -18.32 1.20
N THR A 46 46.86 -17.03 0.91
CA THR A 46 45.64 -16.28 1.26
C THR A 46 45.41 -15.19 0.19
N GLU A 47 44.26 -15.22 -0.48
CA GLU A 47 43.83 -14.19 -1.43
C GLU A 47 43.43 -12.91 -0.67
N GLU A 48 44.25 -11.86 -0.77
CA GLU A 48 43.82 -10.47 -0.60
C GLU A 48 43.91 -9.79 -1.95
N VAL A 49 42.77 -9.62 -2.63
CA VAL A 49 42.65 -8.79 -3.83
C VAL A 49 42.36 -7.36 -3.38
N SER A 50 43.28 -6.46 -3.73
CA SER A 50 43.25 -5.03 -3.47
C SER A 50 42.14 -4.31 -4.25
N THR A 51 41.41 -3.46 -3.53
CA THR A 51 40.23 -2.65 -3.86
C THR A 51 40.46 -1.44 -4.80
N GLU A 52 41.52 -1.42 -5.61
CA GLU A 52 41.88 -0.25 -6.43
C GLU A 52 41.51 -0.33 -7.91
N GLU A 53 41.04 -1.49 -8.41
CA GLU A 53 40.52 -1.62 -9.79
C GLU A 53 38.99 -1.51 -9.88
N GLN A 54 38.27 -1.72 -8.76
CA GLN A 54 36.81 -1.50 -8.69
C GLN A 54 36.43 -0.01 -8.60
N THR A 55 37.32 0.85 -8.12
CA THR A 55 37.04 2.28 -7.92
C THR A 55 37.14 3.12 -9.20
N LYS A 56 37.59 2.56 -10.33
CA LYS A 56 37.63 3.25 -11.63
C LYS A 56 36.51 2.86 -12.60
N GLU A 57 35.82 1.74 -12.39
CA GLU A 57 34.58 1.42 -13.12
C GLU A 57 33.33 2.01 -12.44
N LEU A 58 33.38 2.25 -11.12
CA LEU A 58 32.30 2.91 -10.39
C LEU A 58 32.16 4.41 -10.71
N SER A 59 33.22 5.09 -11.16
CA SER A 59 33.16 6.53 -11.49
C SER A 59 32.62 6.84 -12.90
N ASN A 60 32.38 5.83 -13.74
CA ASN A 60 31.83 6.01 -15.09
C ASN A 60 30.38 5.51 -15.25
N VAL A 61 29.79 4.94 -14.19
CA VAL A 61 28.35 4.63 -14.12
C VAL A 61 27.55 5.80 -13.51
N GLU A 62 28.20 6.73 -12.82
CA GLU A 62 27.55 7.91 -12.20
C GLU A 62 27.21 9.05 -13.18
N ASN A 63 27.66 9.01 -14.44
CA ASN A 63 27.47 10.11 -15.40
C ASN A 63 26.43 9.86 -16.51
N ASN A 64 25.58 8.84 -16.38
CA ASN A 64 24.36 8.70 -17.20
C ASN A 64 23.07 8.66 -16.37
N GLN A 65 23.10 9.23 -15.16
CA GLN A 65 21.89 9.80 -14.56
C GLN A 65 21.57 11.10 -15.29
N GLN A 66 20.98 10.98 -16.47
CA GLN A 66 20.24 12.07 -17.09
C GLN A 66 19.06 12.38 -16.19
N GLN A 67 19.28 13.31 -15.26
CA GLN A 67 18.37 14.40 -14.91
C GLN A 67 16.87 14.03 -15.03
N ILE A 68 16.41 13.13 -14.17
CA ILE A 68 14.98 13.03 -13.79
C ILE A 68 14.76 14.20 -12.83
N THR A 69 14.61 15.41 -13.39
CA THR A 69 14.27 16.60 -12.63
C THR A 69 12.79 16.90 -12.77
N GLU A 70 12.17 17.13 -11.61
CA GLU A 70 10.79 17.57 -11.39
C GLU A 70 9.71 16.49 -11.61
N GLU A 71 8.98 16.24 -10.50
CA GLU A 71 7.76 15.44 -10.32
C GLU A 71 7.26 14.68 -11.56
N SER A 72 7.75 13.46 -11.75
CA SER A 72 7.29 12.58 -12.82
C SER A 72 5.76 12.34 -12.75
N PRO A 73 4.95 12.82 -13.71
CA PRO A 73 3.48 12.73 -13.65
C PRO A 73 2.94 11.29 -13.62
N LEU A 74 3.75 10.31 -14.00
CA LEU A 74 3.51 8.88 -13.80
C LEU A 74 3.24 8.51 -12.33
N TYR A 75 3.98 9.10 -11.40
CA TYR A 75 3.85 8.76 -9.98
C TYR A 75 2.53 9.26 -9.41
N LEU A 76 2.10 10.44 -9.86
CA LEU A 76 0.78 11.00 -9.58
C LEU A 76 -0.34 10.19 -10.25
N ALA A 77 -0.11 9.70 -11.47
CA ALA A 77 -1.09 8.91 -12.21
C ALA A 77 -1.26 7.48 -11.64
N LEU A 78 -0.18 6.82 -11.21
CA LEU A 78 -0.20 5.55 -10.48
C LEU A 78 -0.80 5.69 -9.07
N SER A 79 -0.45 6.76 -8.35
CA SER A 79 -1.06 7.09 -7.06
C SER A 79 -2.57 7.33 -7.19
N ARG A 80 -3.02 7.99 -8.26
CA ARG A 80 -4.45 8.21 -8.56
C ARG A 80 -5.17 6.93 -8.92
N PHE A 81 -4.56 6.08 -9.74
CA PHE A 81 -5.11 4.76 -10.10
C PHE A 81 -5.36 3.87 -8.87
N VAL A 82 -4.46 3.91 -7.88
CA VAL A 82 -4.57 3.09 -6.66
C VAL A 82 -5.49 3.70 -5.59
N LEU A 83 -5.52 5.03 -5.47
CA LEU A 83 -6.41 5.71 -4.51
C LEU A 83 -7.86 5.77 -4.97
N GLU A 84 -8.13 5.71 -6.28
CA GLU A 84 -9.46 5.77 -6.88
C GLU A 84 -9.92 4.39 -7.34
N THR A 85 -10.20 3.46 -6.41
CA THR A 85 -11.02 2.27 -6.73
C THR A 85 -12.50 2.61 -7.01
N ASP A 86 -12.70 3.66 -7.82
CA ASP A 86 -13.80 3.98 -8.72
C ASP A 86 -13.22 4.71 -9.95
N VAL A 87 -12.44 3.96 -10.76
CA VAL A 87 -11.71 4.47 -11.92
C VAL A 87 -12.67 5.29 -12.81
N ASN A 88 -12.44 6.60 -12.95
CA ASN A 88 -12.88 7.29 -14.15
C ASN A 88 -11.80 7.05 -15.20
N PRO A 89 -12.00 6.06 -16.09
CA PRO A 89 -10.92 5.58 -16.92
C PRO A 89 -10.52 6.67 -17.93
N ASP A 90 -11.44 7.56 -18.30
CA ASP A 90 -11.21 8.69 -19.21
C ASP A 90 -10.23 9.71 -18.62
N LYS A 91 -10.37 10.02 -17.33
CA LYS A 91 -9.44 10.90 -16.61
C LYS A 91 -8.08 10.24 -16.43
N THR A 92 -8.06 8.95 -16.10
CA THR A 92 -6.82 8.18 -15.94
C THR A 92 -6.02 8.17 -17.24
N LEU A 93 -6.69 7.91 -18.36
CA LEU A 93 -6.08 7.95 -19.68
C LEU A 93 -5.52 9.34 -19.99
N SER A 94 -6.28 10.41 -19.69
CA SER A 94 -5.82 11.79 -19.89
C SER A 94 -4.50 12.07 -19.16
N PHE A 95 -4.36 11.63 -17.91
CA PHE A 95 -3.12 11.83 -17.15
C PHE A 95 -1.96 10.97 -17.66
N MET A 96 -2.21 9.72 -18.03
CA MET A 96 -1.17 8.87 -18.63
C MET A 96 -0.67 9.45 -19.95
N VAL A 97 -1.56 10.03 -20.74
CA VAL A 97 -1.19 10.74 -21.98
C VAL A 97 -0.33 11.97 -21.69
N GLU A 98 -0.73 12.82 -20.74
CA GLU A 98 0.05 14.01 -20.35
C GLU A 98 1.44 13.62 -19.86
N ALA A 99 1.54 12.63 -18.97
CA ALA A 99 2.79 12.08 -18.47
C ALA A 99 3.68 11.50 -19.58
N ALA A 100 3.07 10.77 -20.52
CA ALA A 100 3.77 10.18 -21.65
C ALA A 100 4.32 11.26 -22.59
N GLU A 101 3.58 12.35 -22.80
CA GLU A 101 3.99 13.51 -23.60
C GLU A 101 5.15 14.28 -22.96
N GLU A 102 5.25 14.27 -21.63
CA GLU A 102 6.40 14.81 -20.89
C GLU A 102 7.64 13.89 -20.91
N GLY A 103 7.56 12.75 -21.58
CA GLY A 103 8.68 11.84 -21.79
C GLY A 103 8.79 10.73 -20.74
N ASN A 104 7.80 10.56 -19.88
CA ASN A 104 7.82 9.47 -18.92
C ASN A 104 7.63 8.11 -19.62
N ILE A 105 8.62 7.22 -19.41
CA ILE A 105 8.76 5.94 -20.10
C ILE A 105 7.66 4.93 -19.73
N ASP A 106 7.31 4.82 -18.45
CA ASP A 106 6.26 3.88 -18.03
C ASP A 106 4.86 4.40 -18.36
N ALA A 107 4.65 5.72 -18.37
CA ALA A 107 3.39 6.32 -18.77
C ALA A 107 3.12 6.12 -20.26
N GLN A 108 4.17 6.14 -21.09
CA GLN A 108 4.08 5.74 -22.49
C GLN A 108 3.62 4.28 -22.61
N TYR A 109 4.14 3.37 -21.78
CA TYR A 109 3.67 1.98 -21.76
C TYR A 109 2.19 1.89 -21.35
N PHE A 110 1.81 2.48 -20.21
CA PHE A 110 0.44 2.41 -19.69
C PHE A 110 -0.59 3.12 -20.57
N ALA A 111 -0.29 4.31 -21.09
CA ALA A 111 -1.16 4.98 -22.07
C ALA A 111 -1.35 4.10 -23.31
N GLY A 112 -0.27 3.47 -23.76
CA GLY A 112 -0.28 2.49 -24.84
C GLY A 112 -1.25 1.33 -24.60
N GLU A 113 -1.17 0.70 -23.44
CA GLU A 113 -2.09 -0.38 -23.06
C GLU A 113 -3.53 0.09 -22.90
N MET A 114 -3.75 1.25 -22.28
CA MET A 114 -5.11 1.78 -22.09
C MET A 114 -5.79 2.07 -23.44
N PHE A 115 -5.07 2.62 -24.42
CA PHE A 115 -5.59 2.79 -25.78
C PHE A 115 -5.81 1.44 -26.49
N LEU A 116 -4.97 0.43 -26.24
CA LEU A 116 -5.13 -0.88 -26.85
C LEU A 116 -6.39 -1.58 -26.33
N GLN A 117 -6.65 -1.45 -25.03
CA GLN A 117 -7.77 -2.09 -24.33
C GLN A 117 -9.07 -1.26 -24.39
N GLY A 118 -8.99 0.02 -24.74
CA GLY A 118 -10.13 0.93 -24.63
C GLY A 118 -10.50 1.23 -23.18
N ILE A 119 -9.51 1.29 -22.29
CA ILE A 119 -9.73 1.76 -20.93
C ILE A 119 -9.71 3.28 -20.99
N GLY A 120 -10.86 3.91 -20.73
CA GLY A 120 -10.98 5.36 -20.70
C GLY A 120 -11.29 6.01 -22.03
N THR A 121 -11.52 5.18 -23.03
CA THR A 121 -11.81 5.59 -24.39
C THR A 121 -12.29 4.37 -25.20
N LYS A 122 -12.58 4.55 -26.48
CA LYS A 122 -12.71 3.39 -27.38
C LYS A 122 -11.32 2.91 -27.78
N PRO A 123 -11.10 1.59 -27.97
CA PRO A 123 -9.81 1.09 -28.43
C PRO A 123 -9.30 1.88 -29.65
N ASP A 124 -8.07 2.36 -29.55
CA ASP A 124 -7.40 3.21 -30.55
C ASP A 124 -6.00 2.65 -30.79
N ILE A 125 -5.93 1.71 -31.72
CA ILE A 125 -4.71 0.92 -31.98
C ILE A 125 -3.58 1.81 -32.51
N GLU A 126 -3.88 2.88 -33.26
CA GLU A 126 -2.86 3.81 -33.76
C GLU A 126 -2.20 4.58 -32.62
N LYS A 127 -2.98 5.07 -31.66
CA LYS A 127 -2.42 5.72 -30.45
C LYS A 127 -1.70 4.74 -29.55
N ALA A 128 -2.27 3.55 -29.35
CA ALA A 128 -1.63 2.49 -28.59
C ALA A 128 -0.22 2.21 -29.13
N ALA A 129 -0.12 2.02 -30.44
CA ALA A 129 1.13 1.70 -31.09
C ALA A 129 2.12 2.86 -31.10
N LYS A 130 1.65 4.11 -31.17
CA LYS A 130 2.49 5.30 -30.99
C LYS A 130 3.14 5.30 -29.60
N TYR A 131 2.37 5.15 -28.53
CA TYR A 131 2.88 5.22 -27.16
C TYR A 131 3.73 4.00 -26.80
N LEU A 132 3.33 2.79 -27.20
CA LEU A 132 4.12 1.58 -27.00
C LEU A 132 5.44 1.63 -27.77
N LYS A 133 5.47 2.24 -28.96
CA LYS A 133 6.72 2.49 -29.68
C LYS A 133 7.64 3.44 -28.90
N GLN A 134 7.09 4.51 -28.33
CA GLN A 134 7.89 5.45 -27.53
C GLN A 134 8.48 4.76 -26.29
N ALA A 135 7.67 3.97 -25.58
CA ALA A 135 8.12 3.18 -24.45
C ALA A 135 9.21 2.18 -24.86
N TYR A 136 9.05 1.49 -26.00
CA TYR A 136 10.07 0.63 -26.59
C TYR A 136 11.37 1.37 -26.91
N ASP A 137 11.29 2.49 -27.63
CA ASP A 137 12.45 3.29 -28.04
C ASP A 137 13.23 3.81 -26.81
N ASN A 138 12.54 4.02 -25.68
CA ASN A 138 13.11 4.45 -24.42
C ASN A 138 13.51 3.30 -23.48
N GLY A 139 13.42 2.04 -23.94
CA GLY A 139 13.93 0.88 -23.20
C GLY A 139 12.99 0.28 -22.16
N ASN A 140 11.68 0.56 -22.22
CA ASN A 140 10.71 -0.10 -21.35
C ASN A 140 10.55 -1.58 -21.75
N GLU A 141 11.08 -2.50 -20.95
CA GLU A 141 11.04 -3.94 -21.24
C GLU A 141 9.61 -4.49 -21.32
N HIS A 142 8.64 -3.92 -20.60
CA HIS A 142 7.24 -4.33 -20.65
C HIS A 142 6.59 -4.00 -22.01
N ALA A 143 7.03 -2.93 -22.66
CA ALA A 143 6.55 -2.55 -23.99
C ALA A 143 7.09 -3.45 -25.11
N PHE A 144 8.20 -4.17 -24.91
CA PHE A 144 8.90 -4.88 -25.99
C PHE A 144 8.05 -5.98 -26.61
N ALA A 145 7.36 -6.80 -25.80
CA ALA A 145 6.51 -7.87 -26.30
C ALA A 145 5.29 -7.33 -27.07
N ILE A 146 4.66 -6.27 -26.55
CA ILE A 146 3.45 -5.69 -27.15
C ILE A 146 3.81 -4.93 -28.43
N TYR A 147 4.89 -4.14 -28.41
CA TYR A 147 5.39 -3.44 -29.58
C TYR A 147 5.84 -4.42 -30.68
N GLY A 148 6.59 -5.46 -30.32
CA GLY A 148 7.03 -6.49 -31.27
C GLY A 148 5.84 -7.15 -31.98
N LYS A 149 4.76 -7.42 -31.24
CA LYS A 149 3.49 -7.88 -31.83
C LYS A 149 2.88 -6.84 -32.77
N LEU A 150 2.75 -5.58 -32.37
CA LEU A 150 2.16 -4.54 -33.24
C LEU A 150 2.94 -4.38 -34.55
N CYS A 151 4.27 -4.44 -34.50
CA CYS A 151 5.14 -4.48 -35.67
C CYS A 151 4.95 -5.73 -36.52
N PHE A 152 4.78 -6.90 -35.89
CA PHE A 152 4.54 -8.17 -36.59
C PHE A 152 3.21 -8.14 -37.34
N MET A 153 2.17 -7.59 -36.71
CA MET A 153 0.80 -7.55 -37.24
C MET A 153 0.61 -6.43 -38.27
N GLY A 154 1.34 -5.32 -38.12
CA GLY A 154 1.01 -4.06 -38.79
C GLY A 154 -0.24 -3.39 -38.21
N ASP A 155 -0.54 -3.63 -36.94
CA ASP A 155 -1.71 -3.08 -36.25
C ASP A 155 -1.35 -1.70 -35.70
N GLY A 156 -1.96 -0.63 -36.23
CA GLY A 156 -1.67 0.75 -35.85
C GLY A 156 -0.28 1.27 -36.27
N LEU A 157 0.54 0.42 -36.89
CA LEU A 157 1.88 0.71 -37.42
C LEU A 157 2.06 0.08 -38.79
N ARG A 158 3.07 0.53 -39.53
CA ARG A 158 3.51 -0.21 -40.71
C ARG A 158 4.15 -1.53 -40.28
N GLN A 159 3.64 -2.65 -40.82
CA GLN A 159 4.20 -3.98 -40.57
C GLN A 159 5.72 -4.00 -40.86
N SER A 160 6.49 -4.52 -39.91
CA SER A 160 7.92 -4.75 -40.04
C SER A 160 8.30 -5.95 -39.19
N TYR A 161 8.61 -7.05 -39.87
CA TYR A 161 9.06 -8.25 -39.20
C TYR A 161 10.43 -8.06 -38.55
N GLU A 162 11.26 -7.17 -39.09
CA GLU A 162 12.57 -6.81 -38.56
C GLU A 162 12.44 -6.19 -37.16
N GLN A 163 11.61 -5.14 -37.03
CA GLN A 163 11.33 -4.50 -35.74
C GLN A 163 10.63 -5.46 -34.77
N ALA A 164 9.75 -6.33 -35.27
CA ALA A 164 9.12 -7.36 -34.44
C ALA A 164 10.15 -8.32 -33.84
N TYR A 165 11.07 -8.82 -34.68
CA TYR A 165 12.10 -9.75 -34.24
C TYR A 165 13.05 -9.09 -33.24
N GLU A 166 13.48 -7.86 -33.52
CA GLU A 166 14.35 -7.08 -32.64
C GLU A 166 13.72 -6.88 -31.26
N ALA A 167 12.44 -6.48 -31.22
CA ALA A 167 11.73 -6.28 -29.97
C ALA A 167 11.57 -7.59 -29.16
N PHE A 168 11.28 -8.71 -29.82
CA PHE A 168 11.22 -10.01 -29.16
C PHE A 168 12.59 -10.49 -28.66
N TYR A 169 13.63 -10.24 -29.45
CA TYR A 169 15.01 -10.64 -29.13
C TYR A 169 15.55 -9.88 -27.92
N ASN A 170 15.15 -8.62 -27.75
CA ASN A 170 15.60 -7.75 -26.66
C ASN A 170 14.86 -8.00 -25.33
N LEU A 171 13.89 -8.92 -25.27
CA LEU A 171 13.22 -9.26 -24.02
C LEU A 171 14.16 -10.00 -23.07
N SER A 172 14.31 -9.48 -21.84
CA SER A 172 15.13 -10.10 -20.78
C SER A 172 14.57 -11.45 -20.31
N LYS A 173 13.23 -11.63 -20.33
CA LYS A 173 12.54 -12.86 -19.94
C LYS A 173 11.39 -13.18 -20.92
N PRO A 174 11.68 -13.69 -22.13
CA PRO A 174 10.65 -13.96 -23.11
C PRO A 174 9.81 -15.18 -22.70
N THR A 175 8.49 -15.10 -22.92
CA THR A 175 7.59 -16.23 -22.65
C THR A 175 7.81 -17.37 -23.65
N PRO A 176 7.40 -18.61 -23.34
CA PRO A 176 7.48 -19.73 -24.29
C PRO A 176 6.85 -19.43 -25.66
N GLU A 177 5.77 -18.63 -25.68
CA GLU A 177 5.07 -18.20 -26.90
C GLU A 177 5.92 -17.24 -27.73
N VAL A 178 6.58 -16.26 -27.09
CA VAL A 178 7.52 -15.33 -27.75
C VAL A 178 8.71 -16.10 -28.31
N ILE A 179 9.27 -17.02 -27.52
CA ILE A 179 10.38 -17.89 -27.95
C ILE A 179 9.95 -18.73 -29.15
N CYS A 180 8.75 -19.33 -29.11
CA CYS A 180 8.19 -20.08 -30.23
C CYS A 180 8.03 -19.19 -31.48
N ALA A 181 7.55 -17.96 -31.32
CA ALA A 181 7.38 -17.00 -32.42
C ALA A 181 8.73 -16.66 -33.07
N MET A 182 9.78 -16.36 -32.28
CA MET A 182 11.14 -16.16 -32.79
C MET A 182 11.66 -17.38 -33.55
N GLY A 183 11.36 -18.59 -33.07
CA GLY A 183 11.68 -19.84 -33.76
C GLY A 183 11.02 -19.94 -35.14
N ILE A 184 9.74 -19.58 -35.24
CA ILE A 184 9.01 -19.58 -36.52
C ILE A 184 9.53 -18.48 -37.45
N MET A 185 9.82 -17.29 -36.94
CA MET A 185 10.39 -16.18 -37.72
C MET A 185 11.73 -16.58 -38.38
N ASN A 186 12.57 -17.33 -37.66
CA ASN A 186 13.82 -17.89 -38.18
C ASN A 186 13.64 -18.98 -39.25
N ILE A 187 12.55 -19.78 -39.20
CA ILE A 187 12.25 -20.75 -40.26
C ILE A 187 11.96 -20.05 -41.59
N TYR A 188 11.16 -18.98 -41.52
CA TYR A 188 10.59 -18.34 -42.70
C TYR A 188 11.32 -17.08 -43.15
N GLY A 189 12.33 -16.64 -42.40
CA GLY A 189 13.07 -15.42 -42.68
C GLY A 189 12.24 -14.15 -42.52
N MET A 190 11.35 -14.14 -41.52
CA MET A 190 10.55 -12.97 -41.20
C MET A 190 11.39 -12.04 -40.32
N GLY A 191 11.89 -10.95 -40.88
CA GLY A 191 12.67 -9.95 -40.14
C GLY A 191 14.13 -10.34 -39.87
N VAL A 192 14.48 -11.59 -40.15
CA VAL A 192 15.84 -12.13 -40.06
C VAL A 192 16.13 -13.00 -41.27
N ARG A 193 17.41 -13.26 -41.54
CA ARG A 193 17.78 -14.26 -42.54
C ARG A 193 17.34 -15.65 -42.02
N PRO A 194 16.77 -16.53 -42.86
CA PRO A 194 16.40 -17.86 -42.41
C PRO A 194 17.57 -18.60 -41.75
N ASP A 195 17.36 -19.07 -40.52
CA ASP A 195 18.32 -19.83 -39.74
C ASP A 195 17.61 -21.02 -39.06
N TYR A 196 17.72 -22.18 -39.69
CA TYR A 196 17.07 -23.40 -39.20
C TYR A 196 17.73 -23.97 -37.93
N GLU A 197 18.96 -23.59 -37.61
CA GLU A 197 19.63 -24.03 -36.39
C GLU A 197 19.14 -23.22 -35.21
N GLN A 198 19.13 -21.89 -35.33
CA GLN A 198 18.56 -20.99 -34.33
C GLN A 198 17.06 -21.26 -34.13
N ALA A 199 16.31 -21.51 -35.21
CA ALA A 199 14.92 -21.93 -35.12
C ALA A 199 14.73 -23.21 -34.28
N ARG A 200 15.57 -24.24 -34.48
CA ARG A 200 15.50 -25.49 -33.70
C ARG A 200 15.78 -25.25 -32.22
N ASN A 201 16.71 -24.35 -31.90
CA ASN A 201 17.04 -24.01 -30.51
C ASN A 201 15.85 -23.34 -29.83
N TYR A 202 15.30 -22.27 -30.41
CA TYR A 202 14.12 -21.59 -29.87
C TYR A 202 12.92 -22.55 -29.71
N LEU A 203 12.62 -23.35 -30.74
CA LEU A 203 11.49 -24.28 -30.67
C LEU A 203 11.70 -25.39 -29.63
N SER A 204 12.93 -25.86 -29.42
CA SER A 204 13.21 -26.85 -28.37
C SER A 204 13.07 -26.24 -26.96
N THR A 205 13.46 -24.98 -26.79
CA THR A 205 13.25 -24.24 -25.54
C THR A 205 11.76 -24.04 -25.26
N ALA A 206 10.98 -23.59 -26.24
CA ALA A 206 9.54 -23.42 -26.09
C ALA A 206 8.81 -24.77 -25.85
N GLU A 207 9.19 -25.83 -26.56
CA GLU A 207 8.68 -27.20 -26.36
C GLU A 207 8.94 -27.71 -24.94
N SER A 208 10.15 -27.50 -24.42
CA SER A 208 10.52 -27.90 -23.05
C SER A 208 9.74 -27.13 -21.98
N ALA A 209 9.30 -25.92 -22.31
CA ALA A 209 8.43 -25.10 -21.46
C ALA A 209 6.93 -25.38 -21.65
N GLY A 210 6.56 -26.39 -22.47
CA GLY A 210 5.19 -26.85 -22.65
C GLY A 210 4.45 -26.30 -23.88
N ASP A 211 5.10 -25.56 -24.78
CA ASP A 211 4.46 -25.07 -26.01
C ASP A 211 4.26 -26.22 -27.01
N ILE A 212 3.01 -26.67 -27.15
CA ILE A 212 2.62 -27.79 -28.01
C ILE A 212 2.87 -27.50 -29.49
N ILE A 213 2.79 -26.24 -29.92
CA ILE A 213 2.94 -25.85 -31.33
C ILE A 213 4.42 -25.79 -31.71
N ALA A 214 5.33 -25.55 -30.75
CA ALA A 214 6.76 -25.66 -30.99
C ALA A 214 7.15 -27.07 -31.51
N THR A 215 6.48 -28.12 -31.03
CA THR A 215 6.60 -29.49 -31.52
C THR A 215 6.26 -29.61 -33.01
N THR A 216 5.13 -29.03 -33.42
CA THR A 216 4.63 -29.05 -34.81
C THR A 216 5.54 -28.23 -35.75
N ALA A 217 5.99 -27.06 -35.30
CA ALA A 217 6.92 -26.21 -36.06
C ALA A 217 8.28 -26.91 -36.27
N LYS A 218 8.77 -27.64 -35.25
CA LYS A 218 10.02 -28.43 -35.34
C LYS A 218 9.91 -29.61 -36.30
N GLN A 219 8.74 -30.26 -36.40
CA GLN A 219 8.47 -31.27 -37.42
C GLN A 219 8.47 -30.67 -38.84
N SER A 220 8.03 -29.42 -38.99
CA SER A 220 8.04 -28.70 -40.27
C SER A 220 9.46 -28.44 -40.78
N ILE A 221 10.43 -28.21 -39.89
CA ILE A 221 11.87 -28.12 -40.25
C ILE A 221 12.40 -29.46 -40.80
N LYS A 222 12.01 -30.59 -40.19
CA LYS A 222 12.50 -31.92 -40.58
C LYS A 222 12.04 -32.37 -41.98
N ASN A 223 10.87 -31.92 -42.43
CA ASN A 223 10.26 -32.44 -43.65
C ASN A 223 10.66 -31.68 -44.93
N ALA A 224 11.40 -30.55 -44.83
CA ALA A 224 12.02 -29.78 -45.92
C ALA A 224 11.22 -29.60 -47.24
N THR A 225 9.90 -29.76 -47.24
CA THR A 225 9.05 -29.69 -48.44
C THR A 225 7.79 -28.86 -48.23
N TYR A 226 7.78 -27.96 -47.23
CA TYR A 226 6.59 -27.19 -46.91
C TYR A 226 6.68 -25.73 -47.38
N LYS A 227 6.38 -25.52 -48.65
CA LYS A 227 5.96 -24.21 -49.19
C LYS A 227 4.52 -23.92 -48.71
N ARG A 228 4.30 -23.73 -47.41
CA ARG A 228 3.05 -23.09 -46.96
C ARG A 228 3.05 -21.65 -47.44
N ARG A 229 1.89 -21.13 -47.83
CA ARG A 229 1.77 -19.72 -48.21
C ARG A 229 2.05 -18.87 -46.96
N PRO A 230 2.86 -17.78 -47.07
CA PRO A 230 3.16 -16.90 -45.94
C PRO A 230 1.90 -16.49 -45.14
N SER A 231 0.78 -16.29 -45.82
CA SER A 231 -0.52 -15.93 -45.25
C SER A 231 -1.12 -16.97 -44.27
N GLU A 232 -0.88 -18.27 -44.46
CA GLU A 232 -1.42 -19.32 -43.59
C GLU A 232 -0.61 -19.44 -42.28
N ILE A 233 0.69 -19.15 -42.35
CA ILE A 233 1.61 -19.12 -41.20
C ILE A 233 1.45 -17.83 -40.41
N GLU A 234 1.20 -16.73 -41.11
CA GLU A 234 0.89 -15.44 -40.49
C GLU A 234 -0.33 -15.58 -39.59
N ILE A 235 -1.40 -16.28 -40.02
CA ILE A 235 -2.58 -16.55 -39.19
C ILE A 235 -2.25 -17.32 -37.90
N GLU A 236 -1.36 -18.30 -37.96
CA GLU A 236 -0.95 -19.11 -36.81
C GLU A 236 -0.14 -18.28 -35.78
N ILE A 237 0.77 -17.42 -36.25
CA ILE A 237 1.53 -16.50 -35.39
C ILE A 237 0.62 -15.38 -34.86
N ARG A 238 -0.32 -14.89 -35.67
CA ARG A 238 -1.36 -13.91 -35.28
C ARG A 238 -2.17 -14.44 -34.09
N GLN A 239 -2.62 -15.69 -34.12
CA GLN A 239 -3.39 -16.30 -33.03
C GLN A 239 -2.58 -16.48 -31.74
N LYS A 240 -1.27 -16.71 -31.83
CA LYS A 240 -0.40 -16.89 -30.66
C LYS A 240 0.06 -15.59 -30.02
N THR A 241 0.39 -14.60 -30.84
CA THR A 241 0.71 -13.26 -30.32
C THR A 241 -0.49 -12.64 -29.62
N VAL A 242 -1.72 -13.05 -29.94
CA VAL A 242 -2.93 -12.75 -29.16
C VAL A 242 -2.87 -13.28 -27.73
N ASN A 243 -2.28 -14.47 -27.49
CA ASN A 243 -2.19 -15.09 -26.17
C ASN A 243 -0.99 -14.63 -25.31
N ILE A 244 -0.08 -13.80 -25.85
CA ILE A 244 1.03 -13.20 -25.07
C ILE A 244 0.50 -12.25 -23.98
N VAL A 245 -0.74 -11.79 -24.11
CA VAL A 245 -1.38 -10.86 -23.15
C VAL A 245 -2.35 -11.66 -22.29
N ASP A 246 -1.86 -12.29 -21.22
CA ASP A 246 -2.71 -12.84 -20.17
C ASP A 246 -3.06 -11.72 -19.18
N TYR A 247 -4.24 -11.13 -19.37
CA TYR A 247 -4.75 -9.99 -18.62
C TYR A 247 -5.05 -10.27 -17.13
N SER A 248 -4.87 -11.51 -16.65
CA SER A 248 -5.27 -11.91 -15.29
C SER A 248 -4.16 -11.85 -14.24
N THR A 249 -2.89 -11.80 -14.65
CA THR A 249 -1.72 -11.77 -13.73
C THR A 249 -1.26 -10.34 -13.37
N GLN A 250 -1.72 -9.33 -14.11
CA GLN A 250 -1.21 -7.96 -14.07
C GLN A 250 -1.70 -7.09 -12.90
N GLU A 251 -2.79 -7.46 -12.22
CA GLU A 251 -3.30 -6.68 -11.07
C GLU A 251 -2.33 -6.75 -9.87
N SER A 252 -1.67 -7.89 -9.69
CA SER A 252 -0.71 -8.11 -8.59
C SER A 252 0.64 -7.40 -8.81
N GLU A 253 1.14 -7.38 -10.05
CA GLU A 253 2.39 -6.70 -10.41
C GLU A 253 2.25 -5.18 -10.37
N LEU A 254 1.08 -4.64 -10.75
CA LEU A 254 0.79 -3.21 -10.62
C LEU A 254 0.80 -2.76 -9.15
N ILE A 255 0.23 -3.57 -8.25
CA ILE A 255 0.18 -3.28 -6.81
C ILE A 255 1.59 -3.30 -6.20
N GLU A 256 2.43 -4.26 -6.58
CA GLU A 256 3.81 -4.36 -6.08
C GLU A 256 4.72 -3.21 -6.60
N LEU A 257 4.50 -2.78 -7.85
CA LEU A 257 5.20 -1.62 -8.41
C LEU A 257 4.79 -0.33 -7.70
N VAL A 258 3.50 -0.15 -7.41
CA VAL A 258 2.98 0.99 -6.65
C VAL A 258 3.58 1.01 -5.25
N ASP A 259 3.61 -0.12 -4.56
CA ASP A 259 4.18 -0.23 -3.21
C ASP A 259 5.67 0.14 -3.17
N THR A 260 6.43 -0.33 -4.17
CA THR A 260 7.85 -0.01 -4.34
C THR A 260 8.08 1.47 -4.65
N ALA A 261 7.21 2.05 -5.46
CA ALA A 261 7.26 3.43 -5.87
C ALA A 261 7.03 4.37 -4.67
N TYR A 262 5.97 4.13 -3.89
CA TYR A 262 5.65 4.89 -2.68
C TYR A 262 6.79 4.88 -1.65
N LYS A 263 7.41 3.70 -1.43
CA LYS A 263 8.56 3.55 -0.53
C LYS A 263 9.75 4.41 -0.96
N LYS A 264 10.01 4.49 -2.26
CA LYS A 264 11.16 5.23 -2.81
C LYS A 264 10.99 6.75 -2.67
N ILE A 265 9.77 7.27 -2.84
CA ILE A 265 9.46 8.69 -2.62
C ILE A 265 9.54 9.08 -1.14
N ALA A 266 8.96 8.28 -0.25
CA ALA A 266 9.00 8.53 1.20
C ALA A 266 10.43 8.51 1.77
N LEU A 267 11.35 7.80 1.10
CA LEU A 267 12.76 7.71 1.48
C LEU A 267 13.64 8.81 0.84
N GLN A 268 13.21 9.47 -0.25
CA GLN A 268 14.04 10.40 -1.01
C GLN A 268 13.70 11.90 -0.82
N GLU A 269 12.52 12.27 -0.31
CA GLU A 269 12.21 13.65 0.13
C GLU A 269 11.65 13.72 1.56
N ASN A 270 11.85 14.87 2.22
CA ASN A 270 11.37 15.18 3.57
C ASN A 270 9.84 15.00 3.68
N TYR A 271 9.39 14.12 4.58
CA TYR A 271 8.00 13.80 4.88
C TYR A 271 7.09 15.04 5.02
N ASP A 272 7.61 16.15 5.57
CA ASP A 272 6.85 17.38 5.74
C ASP A 272 6.47 18.06 4.40
N LYS A 273 7.30 17.88 3.36
CA LYS A 273 7.06 18.43 2.02
C LYS A 273 6.02 17.60 1.27
N PHE A 274 6.02 16.28 1.48
CA PHE A 274 4.98 15.36 1.02
C PHE A 274 3.60 15.72 1.62
N ILE A 275 3.53 15.96 2.94
CA ILE A 275 2.29 16.39 3.59
C ILE A 275 1.83 17.76 3.06
N GLN A 276 2.74 18.70 2.78
CA GLN A 276 2.39 20.01 2.20
C GLN A 276 1.83 19.91 0.78
N GLU A 277 2.33 19.00 -0.06
CA GLU A 277 1.77 18.78 -1.38
C GLU A 277 0.41 18.05 -1.31
N LEU A 278 0.25 17.06 -0.42
CA LEU A 278 -1.07 16.48 -0.12
C LEU A 278 -2.08 17.55 0.33
N GLU A 279 -1.66 18.50 1.16
CA GLU A 279 -2.50 19.62 1.60
C GLU A 279 -2.82 20.61 0.47
N LYS A 280 -1.88 20.89 -0.45
CA LYS A 280 -2.14 21.71 -1.64
C LYS A 280 -3.11 21.02 -2.59
N MET A 281 -2.94 19.71 -2.81
CA MET A 281 -3.83 18.90 -3.63
C MET A 281 -5.24 18.81 -3.04
N SER A 282 -5.36 18.73 -1.71
CA SER A 282 -6.67 18.78 -1.02
C SER A 282 -7.45 20.09 -1.26
N LYS A 283 -6.75 21.17 -1.62
CA LYS A 283 -7.34 22.47 -1.97
C LYS A 283 -7.70 22.57 -3.45
N MET A 284 -6.96 21.88 -4.33
CA MET A 284 -7.18 21.89 -5.78
C MET A 284 -8.22 20.87 -6.26
N SER A 285 -8.34 19.74 -5.56
CA SER A 285 -9.32 18.69 -5.85
C SER A 285 -9.65 17.93 -4.56
N PRO A 286 -10.62 18.42 -3.77
CA PRO A 286 -10.95 17.90 -2.43
C PRO A 286 -11.38 16.43 -2.37
N GLU A 287 -11.61 15.81 -3.52
CA GLU A 287 -12.12 14.46 -3.71
C GLU A 287 -11.02 13.39 -3.67
N LEU A 288 -9.73 13.79 -3.79
CA LEU A 288 -8.57 12.87 -3.79
C LEU A 288 -7.99 12.54 -2.41
N VAL A 289 -8.47 13.19 -1.35
CA VAL A 289 -8.23 12.80 0.04
C VAL A 289 -9.59 12.42 0.60
N ASN A 290 -9.83 11.12 0.77
CA ASN A 290 -11.04 10.72 1.48
C ASN A 290 -10.87 11.12 2.95
N LYS A 291 -11.49 12.24 3.34
CA LYS A 291 -11.41 12.83 4.68
C LYS A 291 -11.96 11.92 5.79
N VAL A 292 -12.50 10.76 5.42
CA VAL A 292 -13.16 9.82 6.32
C VAL A 292 -12.41 8.49 6.38
N ALA A 293 -11.87 7.98 5.27
CA ALA A 293 -11.32 6.63 5.16
C ALA A 293 -9.90 6.57 4.56
N ILE A 294 -9.05 5.72 5.15
CA ILE A 294 -7.81 5.19 4.60
C ILE A 294 -8.15 3.80 4.04
N PHE A 295 -7.74 3.53 2.81
CA PHE A 295 -7.96 2.23 2.17
C PHE A 295 -6.76 1.32 2.45
N GLY A 296 -6.98 0.24 3.20
CA GLY A 296 -6.02 -0.82 3.45
C GLY A 296 -6.14 -1.98 2.46
N SER A 297 -5.33 -3.03 2.66
CA SER A 297 -5.41 -4.26 1.86
C SER A 297 -6.67 -5.06 2.15
N ASP A 298 -7.05 -5.99 1.29
CA ASP A 298 -8.16 -6.94 1.50
C ASP A 298 -9.52 -6.28 1.87
N ASN A 299 -9.83 -5.14 1.27
CA ASN A 299 -11.02 -4.30 1.53
C ASN A 299 -11.07 -3.64 2.92
N TRP A 300 -9.99 -3.68 3.72
CA TRP A 300 -9.94 -2.98 5.00
C TRP A 300 -10.05 -1.48 4.81
N LEU A 301 -10.94 -0.84 5.58
CA LEU A 301 -11.07 0.61 5.61
C LEU A 301 -10.73 1.11 7.01
N PHE A 302 -9.89 2.13 7.15
CA PHE A 302 -9.54 2.71 8.45
C PHE A 302 -10.02 4.14 8.54
N PHE A 303 -10.48 4.54 9.72
CA PHE A 303 -11.04 5.87 9.90
C PHE A 303 -9.96 6.95 10.01
N GLN A 304 -10.12 8.07 9.31
CA GLN A 304 -9.18 9.20 9.36
C GLN A 304 -9.84 10.58 9.40
N ASN A 305 -10.94 10.72 10.11
CA ASN A 305 -11.55 12.03 10.34
C ASN A 305 -11.17 12.59 11.71
N ASN A 306 -10.57 13.79 11.73
CA ASN A 306 -10.21 14.50 12.96
C ASN A 306 -11.41 15.02 13.78
N ALA A 307 -12.63 14.94 13.25
CA ALA A 307 -13.85 15.34 13.97
C ALA A 307 -14.28 14.33 15.04
N ASP A 308 -13.90 13.05 14.90
CA ASP A 308 -14.24 11.97 15.84
C ASP A 308 -12.99 11.19 16.28
N GLY A 309 -12.04 11.92 16.85
CA GLY A 309 -10.83 11.35 17.44
C GLY A 309 -9.58 11.48 16.58
N THR A 310 -8.50 10.81 17.01
CA THR A 310 -7.16 10.96 16.42
C THR A 310 -6.55 9.69 15.85
N SER A 311 -7.37 8.71 15.41
CA SER A 311 -6.95 7.39 14.89
C SER A 311 -5.66 7.38 14.05
N TYR A 312 -5.63 8.16 12.95
CA TYR A 312 -4.43 8.25 12.11
C TYR A 312 -3.19 8.73 12.87
N ARG A 313 -3.32 9.76 13.71
CA ARG A 313 -2.20 10.32 14.48
C ARG A 313 -1.74 9.38 15.59
N ASP A 314 -2.69 8.67 16.22
CA ASP A 314 -2.42 7.64 17.22
C ASP A 314 -1.60 6.49 16.61
N TYR A 315 -1.95 6.08 15.39
CA TYR A 315 -1.22 5.06 14.65
C TYR A 315 0.19 5.52 14.25
N VAL A 316 0.32 6.70 13.64
CA VAL A 316 1.63 7.27 13.27
C VAL A 316 2.50 7.50 14.50
N GLY A 317 1.90 7.88 15.64
CA GLY A 317 2.59 8.10 16.91
C GLY A 317 3.09 9.53 17.14
N ASN A 318 2.57 10.52 16.40
CA ASN A 318 3.03 11.92 16.44
C ASN A 318 2.22 12.84 17.38
N ASN A 319 1.40 12.28 18.26
CA ASN A 319 0.46 12.99 19.11
C ASN A 319 0.47 12.53 20.57
N ALA A 320 1.60 12.00 21.06
CA ALA A 320 1.73 11.55 22.45
C ALA A 320 1.38 12.66 23.46
N PHE A 321 0.74 12.28 24.56
CA PHE A 321 0.47 13.20 25.66
C PHE A 321 1.76 13.69 26.31
N SER A 322 1.83 14.98 26.63
CA SER A 322 2.82 15.52 27.53
C SER A 322 2.56 15.09 28.98
N GLU A 323 3.58 15.12 29.83
CA GLU A 323 3.47 14.87 31.28
C GLU A 323 2.35 15.70 31.95
N LYS A 324 2.20 16.96 31.51
CA LYS A 324 1.14 17.85 32.02
C LYS A 324 -0.26 17.35 31.63
N GLU A 325 -0.41 16.84 30.42
CA GLU A 325 -1.69 16.29 29.94
C GLU A 325 -2.00 14.96 30.63
N LEU A 326 -1.01 14.08 30.80
CA LEU A 326 -1.14 12.84 31.57
C LEU A 326 -1.59 13.11 33.01
N ALA A 327 -0.95 14.07 33.68
CA ALA A 327 -1.33 14.49 35.03
C ALA A 327 -2.76 15.08 35.08
N SER A 328 -3.18 15.83 34.05
CA SER A 328 -4.54 16.37 33.95
C SER A 328 -5.58 15.26 33.81
N ILE A 329 -5.34 14.30 32.92
CA ILE A 329 -6.20 13.14 32.69
C ILE A 329 -6.36 12.33 33.97
N LYS A 330 -5.24 12.00 34.63
CA LYS A 330 -5.24 11.31 35.92
C LYS A 330 -6.15 12.02 36.93
N LYS A 331 -5.94 13.32 37.13
CA LYS A 331 -6.73 14.13 38.07
C LYS A 331 -8.22 14.09 37.76
N ASN A 332 -8.60 14.16 36.49
CA ASN A 332 -10.00 14.08 36.09
C ASN A 332 -10.60 12.71 36.39
N LEU A 333 -9.90 11.64 36.05
CA LEU A 333 -10.35 10.27 36.32
C LEU A 333 -10.48 10.00 37.82
N GLU A 334 -9.52 10.43 38.64
CA GLU A 334 -9.60 10.34 40.11
C GLU A 334 -10.84 11.07 40.66
N ALA A 335 -11.19 12.22 40.09
CA ALA A 335 -12.40 12.94 40.50
C ALA A 335 -13.69 12.19 40.14
N GLN A 336 -13.72 11.44 39.03
CA GLN A 336 -14.87 10.60 38.68
C GLN A 336 -14.93 9.33 39.51
N LYS A 337 -13.77 8.71 39.77
CA LYS A 337 -13.62 7.59 40.70
C LYS A 337 -14.17 7.93 42.07
N GLN A 338 -13.77 9.07 42.65
CA GLN A 338 -14.28 9.52 43.95
C GLN A 338 -15.81 9.65 43.95
N LYS A 339 -16.41 10.22 42.89
CA LYS A 339 -17.88 10.35 42.79
C LYS A 339 -18.60 9.00 42.72
N ALA A 340 -18.03 8.00 42.05
CA ALA A 340 -18.59 6.65 42.02
C ALA A 340 -18.47 5.97 43.40
N GLU A 341 -17.33 6.11 44.05
CA GLU A 341 -17.08 5.55 45.39
C GLU A 341 -18.00 6.18 46.44
N GLU A 342 -18.29 7.49 46.35
CA GLU A 342 -19.30 8.17 47.20
C GLU A 342 -20.71 7.60 47.02
N LYS A 343 -20.98 6.95 45.88
CA LYS A 343 -22.22 6.21 45.59
C LYS A 343 -22.13 4.72 45.93
N GLY A 344 -21.00 4.27 46.46
CA GLY A 344 -20.74 2.87 46.80
C GLY A 344 -20.40 1.99 45.60
N ALA A 345 -20.04 2.58 44.46
CA ALA A 345 -19.69 1.85 43.24
C ALA A 345 -18.17 1.88 42.99
N LYS A 346 -17.60 0.77 42.53
CA LYS A 346 -16.21 0.74 42.04
C LYS A 346 -16.13 1.41 40.67
N PHE A 347 -15.13 2.26 40.44
CA PHE A 347 -14.90 2.90 39.14
C PHE A 347 -13.85 2.13 38.32
N ILE A 348 -14.15 1.89 37.05
CA ILE A 348 -13.29 1.18 36.12
C ILE A 348 -13.21 1.97 34.81
N LEU A 349 -11.99 2.24 34.36
CA LEU A 349 -11.74 2.79 33.02
C LEU A 349 -11.51 1.62 32.04
N MET A 350 -12.31 1.55 30.98
CA MET A 350 -12.17 0.55 29.93
C MET A 350 -11.77 1.22 28.63
N ILE A 351 -10.63 0.81 28.06
CA ILE A 351 -10.09 1.38 26.83
C ILE A 351 -10.08 0.31 25.74
N TYR A 352 -10.82 0.49 24.65
CA TYR A 352 -10.71 -0.39 23.49
C TYR A 352 -9.56 0.04 22.58
N PRO A 353 -8.69 -0.90 22.12
CA PRO A 353 -7.61 -0.58 21.20
C PRO A 353 -8.15 -0.02 19.88
N ASN A 354 -7.35 0.73 19.14
CA ASN A 354 -7.73 1.16 17.79
C ASN A 354 -7.61 0.01 16.78
N LYS A 355 -8.48 0.02 15.76
CA LYS A 355 -8.50 -0.99 14.69
C LYS A 355 -7.17 -1.03 13.94
N GLU A 356 -6.64 0.13 13.60
CA GLU A 356 -5.35 0.30 12.91
C GLU A 356 -4.15 -0.14 13.76
N THR A 357 -4.27 -0.14 15.09
CA THR A 357 -3.26 -0.73 15.98
C THR A 357 -3.29 -2.26 15.92
N ILE A 358 -4.48 -2.86 15.92
CA ILE A 358 -4.64 -4.33 15.92
C ILE A 358 -4.35 -4.93 14.55
N TYR A 359 -4.86 -4.33 13.48
CA TYR A 359 -4.72 -4.78 12.09
C TYR A 359 -3.72 -3.90 11.32
N CYS A 360 -2.56 -3.66 11.93
CA CYS A 360 -1.50 -2.84 11.33
C CYS A 360 -0.91 -3.47 10.05
N ASP A 361 -0.97 -4.79 9.90
CA ASP A 361 -0.57 -5.52 8.70
C ASP A 361 -1.46 -5.22 7.48
N LYS A 362 -2.68 -4.69 7.73
CA LYS A 362 -3.63 -4.27 6.70
C LYS A 362 -3.53 -2.79 6.37
N MET A 363 -2.77 -2.01 7.15
CA MET A 363 -2.52 -0.60 6.88
C MET A 363 -1.58 -0.43 5.67
N PRO A 364 -1.76 0.61 4.85
CA PRO A 364 -0.86 0.86 3.73
C PRO A 364 0.58 1.10 4.19
N SER A 365 1.52 0.49 3.48
CA SER A 365 2.96 0.56 3.80
C SER A 365 3.54 1.97 3.77
N TYR A 366 2.91 2.90 3.05
CA TYR A 366 3.30 4.30 2.97
C TYR A 366 2.98 5.09 4.26
N ILE A 367 2.13 4.56 5.15
CA ILE A 367 1.85 5.16 6.45
C ILE A 367 2.87 4.62 7.45
N ILE A 368 3.95 5.37 7.63
CA ILE A 368 5.06 4.98 8.49
C ILE A 368 4.72 5.24 9.96
N ARG A 369 4.79 4.18 10.75
CA ARG A 369 4.63 4.23 12.20
C ARG A 369 5.95 4.62 12.87
N GLN A 370 5.94 5.68 13.67
CA GLN A 370 7.14 6.16 14.37
C GLN A 370 7.48 5.31 15.61
N SER A 371 6.50 4.62 16.18
CA SER A 371 6.64 3.85 17.42
C SER A 371 5.58 2.76 17.52
N GLU A 372 5.98 1.55 17.91
CA GLU A 372 5.05 0.45 18.22
C GLU A 372 4.29 0.68 19.53
N VAL A 373 4.85 1.48 20.45
CA VAL A 373 4.19 1.91 21.68
C VAL A 373 3.19 3.01 21.33
N THR A 374 1.89 2.74 21.52
CA THR A 374 0.82 3.70 21.25
C THR A 374 0.76 4.77 22.34
N ARG A 375 0.06 5.86 22.04
CA ARG A 375 -0.30 6.87 23.04
C ARG A 375 -1.11 6.28 24.19
N ALA A 376 -1.99 5.31 23.91
CA ALA A 376 -2.76 4.62 24.94
C ALA A 376 -1.88 3.72 25.82
N ASP A 377 -0.92 3.00 25.24
CA ASP A 377 0.06 2.21 26.01
C ASP A 377 0.79 3.10 27.03
N LYS A 378 1.21 4.31 26.60
CA LYS A 378 1.84 5.30 27.49
C LYS A 378 0.90 5.81 28.58
N LEU A 379 -0.36 6.11 28.24
CA LEU A 379 -1.36 6.55 29.21
C LEU A 379 -1.66 5.46 30.24
N VAL A 380 -1.88 4.23 29.80
CA VAL A 380 -2.17 3.08 30.67
C VAL A 380 -1.01 2.83 31.62
N ALA A 381 0.22 2.78 31.11
CA ALA A 381 1.41 2.64 31.95
C ALA A 381 1.52 3.77 32.98
N TYR A 382 1.33 5.02 32.55
CA TYR A 382 1.36 6.17 33.46
C TYR A 382 0.31 6.06 34.57
N LEU A 383 -0.94 5.73 34.24
CA LEU A 383 -2.01 5.61 35.22
C LEU A 383 -1.79 4.45 36.20
N GLN A 384 -1.29 3.31 35.72
CA GLN A 384 -0.94 2.15 36.56
C GLN A 384 0.20 2.46 37.54
N GLU A 385 1.17 3.28 37.12
CA GLU A 385 2.30 3.67 37.98
C GLU A 385 1.95 4.79 38.96
N ASN A 386 1.00 5.67 38.60
CA ASN A 386 0.79 6.94 39.30
C ASN A 386 -0.60 7.07 39.95
N SER A 387 -1.49 6.08 39.84
CA SER A 387 -2.84 6.10 40.43
C SER A 387 -3.29 4.71 40.88
N ASP A 388 -4.43 4.67 41.57
CA ASP A 388 -5.12 3.43 41.96
C ASP A 388 -6.38 3.18 41.10
N ILE A 389 -6.45 3.76 39.89
CA ILE A 389 -7.56 3.58 38.97
C ILE A 389 -7.48 2.18 38.36
N ASP A 390 -8.56 1.40 38.47
CA ASP A 390 -8.68 0.12 37.79
C ASP A 390 -8.89 0.32 36.28
N ILE A 391 -8.11 -0.40 35.47
CA ILE A 391 -8.07 -0.23 34.01
C ILE A 391 -8.22 -1.57 33.30
N ILE A 392 -9.21 -1.67 32.42
CA ILE A 392 -9.37 -2.76 31.47
C ILE A 392 -8.91 -2.30 30.09
N TYR A 393 -7.78 -2.84 29.62
CA TYR A 393 -7.22 -2.53 28.30
C TYR A 393 -6.83 -3.84 27.58
N PRO A 394 -7.76 -4.45 26.81
CA PRO A 394 -7.61 -5.80 26.30
C PRO A 394 -6.74 -5.90 25.04
N LYS A 395 -5.83 -4.94 24.78
CA LYS A 395 -5.01 -4.93 23.56
C LYS A 395 -4.22 -6.22 23.37
N LYS A 396 -3.66 -6.78 24.46
CA LYS A 396 -2.93 -8.05 24.40
C LYS A 396 -3.82 -9.19 23.91
N GLN A 397 -5.03 -9.29 24.46
CA GLN A 397 -6.03 -10.31 24.12
C GLN A 397 -6.46 -10.16 22.65
N PHE A 398 -6.63 -8.92 22.18
CA PHE A 398 -6.91 -8.66 20.77
C PHE A 398 -5.76 -9.13 19.87
N MET A 399 -4.51 -8.80 20.19
CA MET A 399 -3.34 -9.22 19.42
C MET A 399 -3.17 -10.74 19.39
N GLU A 400 -3.50 -11.44 20.49
CA GLU A 400 -3.45 -12.90 20.57
C GLU A 400 -4.54 -13.61 19.75
N GLN A 401 -5.68 -12.93 19.53
CA GLN A 401 -6.86 -13.53 18.87
C GLN A 401 -7.12 -13.03 17.44
N LYS A 402 -6.48 -11.93 17.00
CA LYS A 402 -6.77 -11.28 15.70
C LYS A 402 -6.58 -12.19 14.48
N ASP A 403 -5.68 -13.16 14.57
CA ASP A 403 -5.35 -14.10 13.49
C ASP A 403 -6.20 -15.39 13.57
N ILE A 404 -6.92 -15.60 14.67
CA ILE A 404 -7.83 -16.74 14.90
C ILE A 404 -9.24 -16.37 14.43
N CYS A 405 -9.70 -15.17 14.78
CA CYS A 405 -10.98 -14.64 14.36
C CYS A 405 -10.90 -13.13 14.12
N GLN A 406 -11.71 -12.66 13.18
CA GLN A 406 -11.83 -11.23 12.91
C GLN A 406 -12.53 -10.53 14.10
N LEU A 407 -11.87 -9.55 14.72
CA LEU A 407 -12.35 -8.84 15.92
C LEU A 407 -12.91 -7.45 15.64
N TYR A 408 -12.59 -6.88 14.47
CA TYR A 408 -13.17 -5.64 13.98
C TYR A 408 -13.89 -5.89 12.68
N TYR A 409 -14.94 -5.14 12.41
CA TYR A 409 -15.46 -5.10 11.05
C TYR A 409 -14.41 -4.46 10.13
N THR A 410 -14.24 -5.06 8.96
CA THR A 410 -13.30 -4.65 7.91
C THR A 410 -13.61 -3.22 7.48
N THR A 411 -14.90 -2.87 7.39
CA THR A 411 -15.40 -1.64 6.76
C THR A 411 -16.11 -0.70 7.73
N ASP A 412 -15.96 -0.93 9.04
CA ASP A 412 -16.57 -0.14 10.11
C ASP A 412 -15.54 0.42 11.09
N THR A 413 -15.85 1.49 11.82
CA THR A 413 -15.00 1.99 12.90
C THR A 413 -14.97 1.09 14.13
N HIS A 414 -16.01 0.28 14.36
CA HIS A 414 -16.22 -0.51 15.57
C HIS A 414 -15.55 -1.88 15.54
N CYS A 415 -15.22 -2.37 16.74
CA CYS A 415 -15.03 -3.80 16.92
C CYS A 415 -16.35 -4.54 16.70
N ASN A 416 -16.29 -5.78 16.24
CA ASN A 416 -17.48 -6.61 16.15
C ASN A 416 -17.76 -7.25 17.53
N MET A 417 -18.83 -8.03 17.62
CA MET A 417 -19.23 -8.64 18.88
C MET A 417 -18.16 -9.56 19.49
N LEU A 418 -17.33 -10.23 18.68
CA LEU A 418 -16.22 -11.05 19.19
C LEU A 418 -15.13 -10.18 19.84
N GLY A 419 -14.84 -9.02 19.26
CA GLY A 419 -13.93 -8.03 19.85
C GLY A 419 -14.48 -7.46 21.16
N CYS A 420 -15.76 -7.08 21.18
CA CYS A 420 -16.42 -6.61 22.42
C CYS A 420 -16.37 -7.67 23.54
N PHE A 421 -16.57 -8.94 23.16
CA PHE A 421 -16.51 -10.04 24.10
C PHE A 421 -15.16 -10.14 24.80
N LEU A 422 -14.04 -9.91 24.10
CA LEU A 422 -12.71 -9.93 24.71
C LEU A 422 -12.55 -8.86 25.78
N GLY A 423 -13.12 -7.68 25.57
CA GLY A 423 -13.14 -6.64 26.59
C GLY A 423 -13.98 -7.03 27.81
N LEU A 424 -15.17 -7.59 27.59
CA LEU A 424 -16.02 -8.10 28.67
C LEU A 424 -15.37 -9.25 29.45
N ALA A 425 -14.74 -10.19 28.74
CA ALA A 425 -14.04 -11.31 29.34
C ALA A 425 -12.88 -10.83 30.23
N GLU A 426 -12.13 -9.82 29.80
CA GLU A 426 -11.05 -9.24 30.60
C GLU A 426 -11.59 -8.48 31.83
N LEU A 427 -12.70 -7.75 31.71
CA LEU A 427 -13.40 -7.15 32.85
C LEU A 427 -13.81 -8.22 33.87
N LEU A 428 -14.50 -9.26 33.42
CA LEU A 428 -14.97 -10.36 34.27
C LEU A 428 -13.84 -11.10 34.96
N LYS A 429 -12.69 -11.24 34.28
CA LYS A 429 -11.49 -11.88 34.82
C LYS A 429 -10.83 -11.04 35.89
N GLN A 430 -10.57 -9.75 35.62
CA GLN A 430 -9.87 -8.89 36.55
C GLN A 430 -10.71 -8.59 37.79
N GLU A 431 -12.02 -8.39 37.62
CA GLU A 431 -12.90 -7.96 38.72
C GLU A 431 -13.55 -9.11 39.49
N TYR A 432 -13.87 -10.22 38.81
CA TYR A 432 -14.66 -11.30 39.39
C TYR A 432 -13.97 -12.67 39.32
N GLY A 433 -12.77 -12.75 38.75
CA GLY A 433 -12.04 -14.00 38.56
C GLY A 433 -12.73 -14.99 37.61
N LYS A 434 -13.66 -14.51 36.77
CA LYS A 434 -14.38 -15.32 35.77
C LYS A 434 -13.64 -15.29 34.45
N THR A 435 -13.54 -16.42 33.76
CA THR A 435 -12.74 -16.52 32.53
C THR A 435 -13.57 -17.10 31.39
N PRO A 436 -14.61 -16.37 30.94
CA PRO A 436 -15.37 -16.82 29.78
C PRO A 436 -14.44 -16.88 28.56
N ILE A 437 -14.56 -17.96 27.79
CA ILE A 437 -13.67 -18.25 26.65
C ILE A 437 -14.34 -17.78 25.36
N LEU A 438 -13.59 -17.06 24.53
CA LEU A 438 -14.04 -16.71 23.19
C LEU A 438 -14.01 -17.97 22.32
N ASP A 439 -15.20 -18.45 21.95
CA ASP A 439 -15.39 -19.50 20.95
C ASP A 439 -16.40 -19.00 19.92
N VAL A 440 -15.95 -18.81 18.68
CA VAL A 440 -16.77 -18.28 17.58
C VAL A 440 -18.01 -19.16 17.34
N ASN A 441 -17.96 -20.47 17.63
CA ASN A 441 -19.10 -21.36 17.46
C ASN A 441 -20.25 -21.07 18.45
N ASN A 442 -19.96 -20.35 19.54
CA ASN A 442 -20.98 -19.90 20.47
C ASN A 442 -21.75 -18.67 19.97
N PHE A 443 -21.34 -18.06 18.85
CA PHE A 443 -22.00 -16.92 18.26
C PHE A 443 -22.80 -17.34 17.02
N ASP A 444 -24.04 -16.85 16.93
CA ASP A 444 -24.87 -17.05 15.75
C ASP A 444 -24.54 -15.98 14.70
N ILE A 445 -24.62 -16.36 13.43
CA ILE A 445 -24.43 -15.44 12.30
C ILE A 445 -25.77 -14.77 11.98
N HIS A 446 -25.81 -13.44 12.07
CA HIS A 446 -26.99 -12.66 11.69
C HIS A 446 -27.01 -12.36 10.18
N THR A 447 -25.89 -11.88 9.65
CA THR A 447 -25.69 -11.60 8.22
C THR A 447 -24.22 -11.73 7.85
N THR A 448 -23.92 -12.06 6.59
CA THR A 448 -22.57 -12.11 6.01
C THR A 448 -22.35 -11.02 4.95
N LYS A 449 -23.28 -10.08 4.84
CA LYS A 449 -23.25 -8.97 3.86
C LYS A 449 -23.46 -7.65 4.56
N TYR A 450 -22.69 -7.41 5.61
CA TYR A 450 -22.73 -6.16 6.35
C TYR A 450 -21.72 -5.17 5.76
N ALA A 451 -22.19 -3.97 5.47
CA ALA A 451 -21.34 -2.83 5.16
C ALA A 451 -21.26 -1.95 6.41
N GLY A 452 -20.06 -1.72 6.90
CA GLY A 452 -19.80 -0.89 8.06
C GLY A 452 -20.01 0.60 7.80
N ASP A 453 -19.99 1.37 8.88
CA ASP A 453 -20.18 2.82 8.87
C ASP A 453 -19.20 3.56 7.93
N ILE A 454 -17.94 3.14 7.83
CA ILE A 454 -16.96 3.73 6.90
C ILE A 454 -17.41 3.45 5.46
N GLY A 455 -17.82 2.22 5.15
CA GLY A 455 -18.37 1.83 3.85
C GLY A 455 -19.59 2.67 3.44
N VAL A 456 -20.48 2.96 4.41
CA VAL A 456 -21.64 3.84 4.24
C VAL A 456 -21.21 5.30 4.04
N MET A 457 -20.28 5.81 4.86
CA MET A 457 -19.82 7.21 4.79
C MET A 457 -19.15 7.54 3.46
N ILE A 458 -18.53 6.55 2.80
CA ILE A 458 -17.96 6.71 1.46
C ILE A 458 -18.94 6.37 0.33
N GLY A 459 -20.18 5.97 0.66
CA GLY A 459 -21.25 5.67 -0.29
C GLY A 459 -21.00 4.43 -1.16
N ARG A 460 -20.38 3.39 -0.59
CA ARG A 460 -19.95 2.17 -1.30
C ARG A 460 -20.39 0.89 -0.58
N GLU A 461 -21.58 0.90 0.00
CA GLU A 461 -22.15 -0.24 0.73
C GLU A 461 -22.24 -1.49 -0.14
N ASP A 462 -22.50 -1.34 -1.44
CA ASP A 462 -22.60 -2.42 -2.41
C ASP A 462 -21.30 -3.23 -2.54
N ARG A 463 -20.16 -2.53 -2.48
CA ARG A 463 -18.82 -3.10 -2.55
C ARG A 463 -18.33 -3.61 -1.19
N TYR A 464 -18.64 -2.87 -0.14
CA TYR A 464 -18.09 -3.08 1.20
C TYR A 464 -19.01 -3.89 2.11
N ALA A 465 -20.09 -4.47 1.57
CA ALA A 465 -20.93 -5.46 2.25
C ALA A 465 -20.21 -6.82 2.37
N VAL A 466 -19.05 -6.85 3.03
CA VAL A 466 -18.13 -8.00 3.12
C VAL A 466 -18.05 -8.59 4.53
N ASP A 467 -18.59 -7.89 5.53
CA ASP A 467 -18.44 -8.27 6.93
C ASP A 467 -19.54 -9.23 7.42
N THR A 468 -19.17 -10.05 8.41
CA THR A 468 -20.08 -10.95 9.12
C THR A 468 -20.46 -10.38 10.47
N VAL A 469 -21.75 -10.28 10.73
CA VAL A 469 -22.31 -9.83 12.01
C VAL A 469 -22.62 -11.04 12.87
N TYR A 470 -21.97 -11.08 14.02
CA TYR A 470 -22.14 -12.12 15.05
C TYR A 470 -23.06 -11.63 16.16
N PHE A 471 -23.78 -12.56 16.76
CA PHE A 471 -24.58 -12.32 17.96
C PHE A 471 -24.40 -13.45 18.97
N LEU A 472 -24.16 -13.14 20.25
CA LEU A 472 -24.09 -14.12 21.34
C LEU A 472 -25.50 -14.42 21.87
N PRO A 473 -26.06 -15.62 21.64
CA PRO A 473 -27.36 -15.98 22.16
C PRO A 473 -27.30 -16.13 23.68
N SER A 474 -28.23 -15.50 24.41
CA SER A 474 -28.27 -15.52 25.87
C SER A 474 -28.29 -16.93 26.49
N HIS A 475 -28.86 -17.91 25.80
CA HIS A 475 -28.92 -19.31 26.25
C HIS A 475 -27.60 -20.07 26.07
N LYS A 476 -26.64 -19.53 25.31
CA LYS A 476 -25.28 -20.09 25.16
C LYS A 476 -24.30 -19.53 26.19
N VAL A 477 -24.71 -18.54 27.01
CA VAL A 477 -23.89 -17.99 28.10
C VAL A 477 -23.83 -18.99 29.25
N ILE A 478 -22.61 -19.31 29.68
CA ILE A 478 -22.32 -20.23 30.78
C ILE A 478 -22.74 -19.58 32.10
N GLU A 479 -23.53 -20.29 32.92
CA GLU A 479 -24.10 -19.73 34.16
C GLU A 479 -23.01 -19.43 35.20
N GLU A 480 -21.94 -20.21 35.23
CA GLU A 480 -20.80 -20.03 36.14
C GLU A 480 -19.98 -18.78 35.86
N ASP A 481 -20.03 -18.25 34.63
CA ASP A 481 -19.34 -17.03 34.23
C ASP A 481 -20.15 -15.77 34.58
N LYS A 482 -21.43 -15.91 34.95
CA LYS A 482 -22.27 -14.80 35.38
C LYS A 482 -21.91 -14.31 36.79
N VAL A 483 -22.20 -13.05 37.05
CA VAL A 483 -21.86 -12.34 38.29
C VAL A 483 -23.11 -11.75 38.95
N ASP A 484 -23.17 -11.83 40.28
CA ASP A 484 -24.22 -11.22 41.11
C ASP A 484 -23.88 -9.74 41.37
N ALA A 485 -23.75 -8.96 40.29
CA ALA A 485 -23.43 -7.55 40.32
C ALA A 485 -24.27 -6.77 39.30
N SER A 486 -24.36 -5.47 39.52
CA SER A 486 -25.00 -4.48 38.65
C SER A 486 -23.95 -3.52 38.11
N MET A 487 -24.14 -3.05 36.88
CA MET A 487 -23.19 -2.18 36.18
C MET A 487 -23.88 -0.93 35.64
N ILE A 488 -23.24 0.22 35.83
CA ILE A 488 -23.46 1.41 35.01
C ILE A 488 -22.37 1.43 33.94
N LEU A 489 -22.77 1.42 32.67
CA LEU A 489 -21.88 1.56 31.51
C LEU A 489 -22.07 2.94 30.87
N ILE A 490 -20.99 3.69 30.76
CA ILE A 490 -20.96 5.02 30.16
C ILE A 490 -19.97 4.99 29.01
N GLY A 491 -20.39 5.30 27.80
CA GLY A 491 -19.54 5.20 26.62
C GLY A 491 -20.13 5.85 25.39
N ASP A 492 -19.48 5.61 24.26
CA ASP A 492 -19.97 6.02 22.94
C ASP A 492 -20.56 4.83 22.19
N SER A 493 -20.64 4.88 20.86
CA SER A 493 -21.18 3.79 20.05
C SER A 493 -20.42 2.46 20.20
N PHE A 494 -19.16 2.47 20.70
CA PHE A 494 -18.44 1.24 21.08
C PHE A 494 -19.10 0.50 22.24
N SER A 495 -19.82 1.21 23.11
CA SER A 495 -20.46 0.63 24.28
C SER A 495 -21.80 -0.06 23.99
N ASP A 496 -22.36 0.06 22.78
CA ASP A 496 -23.65 -0.57 22.42
C ASP A 496 -23.58 -2.10 22.43
N PHE A 497 -22.57 -2.68 21.79
CA PHE A 497 -22.36 -4.13 21.81
C PHE A 497 -21.99 -4.61 23.22
N LEU A 498 -21.15 -3.85 23.93
CA LEU A 498 -20.77 -4.18 25.30
C LEU A 498 -21.99 -4.19 26.24
N LYS A 499 -22.92 -3.24 26.10
CA LYS A 499 -24.20 -3.23 26.84
C LYS A 499 -25.01 -4.49 26.59
N MET A 500 -25.09 -4.92 25.33
CA MET A 500 -25.85 -6.11 24.95
C MET A 500 -25.25 -7.36 25.57
N GLU A 501 -23.95 -7.59 25.39
CA GLU A 501 -23.28 -8.78 25.91
C GLU A 501 -23.25 -8.81 27.42
N SER A 502 -22.86 -7.72 28.07
CA SER A 502 -22.78 -7.63 29.53
C SER A 502 -24.13 -7.88 30.21
N SER A 503 -25.25 -7.54 29.57
CA SER A 503 -26.59 -7.83 30.11
C SER A 503 -26.87 -9.32 30.34
N TYR A 504 -26.11 -10.22 29.69
CA TYR A 504 -26.21 -11.66 29.91
C TYR A 504 -25.31 -12.18 31.04
N TYR A 505 -24.29 -11.40 31.43
CA TYR A 505 -23.34 -11.77 32.48
C TYR A 505 -23.67 -11.13 33.83
N PHE A 506 -24.24 -9.93 33.87
CA PHE A 506 -24.57 -9.20 35.10
C PHE A 506 -26.01 -9.45 35.55
N LYS A 507 -26.19 -10.27 36.59
CA LYS A 507 -27.51 -10.72 37.06
C LYS A 507 -28.37 -9.60 37.64
N ASN A 508 -27.76 -8.56 38.21
CA ASN A 508 -28.48 -7.45 38.82
C ASN A 508 -28.71 -6.29 37.84
N GLY A 509 -28.38 -6.48 36.56
CA GLY A 509 -28.70 -5.56 35.47
C GLY A 509 -27.56 -4.63 35.06
N VAL A 510 -27.70 -4.10 33.84
CA VAL A 510 -26.77 -3.14 33.23
C VAL A 510 -27.56 -1.91 32.79
N SER A 511 -27.23 -0.75 33.34
CA SER A 511 -27.74 0.55 32.91
C SER A 511 -26.71 1.22 32.00
N HIS A 512 -27.16 1.73 30.85
CA HIS A 512 -26.28 2.25 29.81
C HIS A 512 -26.61 3.70 29.48
N TYR A 513 -25.56 4.53 29.43
CA TYR A 513 -25.64 5.96 29.20
C TYR A 513 -24.71 6.33 28.03
N MET A 514 -25.30 6.51 26.85
CA MET A 514 -24.56 6.94 25.67
C MET A 514 -24.28 8.44 25.74
N ILE A 515 -23.02 8.84 25.55
CA ILE A 515 -22.65 10.26 25.57
C ILE A 515 -23.37 11.09 24.49
N MET A 516 -23.80 10.46 23.40
CA MET A 516 -24.53 11.11 22.30
C MET A 516 -25.83 11.75 22.79
N ASP A 517 -26.52 11.10 23.74
CA ASP A 517 -27.75 11.61 24.36
C ASP A 517 -27.51 12.86 25.24
N TYR A 518 -26.24 13.13 25.55
CA TYR A 518 -25.79 14.25 26.37
C TYR A 518 -24.95 15.25 25.57
N GLY A 519 -25.04 15.22 24.23
CA GLY A 519 -24.30 16.13 23.34
C GLY A 519 -22.80 15.87 23.34
N TYR A 520 -22.39 14.59 23.45
CA TYR A 520 -21.00 14.14 23.53
C TYR A 520 -20.23 14.64 24.75
N ASP A 521 -20.95 15.01 25.81
CA ASP A 521 -20.39 15.49 27.08
C ASP A 521 -20.37 14.34 28.11
N TYR A 522 -19.20 13.70 28.25
CA TYR A 522 -19.00 12.61 29.21
C TYR A 522 -19.32 13.02 30.64
N LYS A 523 -19.02 14.27 31.03
CA LYS A 523 -19.28 14.73 32.40
C LYS A 523 -20.78 14.77 32.68
N LYS A 524 -21.59 15.26 31.73
CA LYS A 524 -23.06 15.25 31.86
C LYS A 524 -23.62 13.85 31.88
N ALA A 525 -23.15 12.97 31.00
CA ALA A 525 -23.58 11.57 30.99
C ALA A 525 -23.27 10.90 32.34
N TYR A 526 -22.06 11.13 32.86
CA TYR A 526 -21.60 10.60 34.14
C TYR A 526 -22.41 11.12 35.34
N GLU A 527 -22.67 12.43 35.40
CA GLU A 527 -23.51 13.03 36.45
C GLU A 527 -24.96 12.56 36.38
N SER A 528 -25.49 12.35 35.17
CA SER A 528 -26.81 11.75 34.97
C SER A 528 -26.84 10.29 35.44
N ALA A 529 -25.80 9.52 35.14
CA ALA A 529 -25.72 8.10 35.50
C ALA A 529 -25.71 7.91 37.03
N LEU A 530 -24.84 8.64 37.72
CA LEU A 530 -24.69 8.55 39.18
C LEU A 530 -25.87 9.16 39.98
N SER A 531 -26.73 9.96 39.34
CA SER A 531 -27.90 10.54 40.00
C SER A 531 -29.16 9.67 39.87
N SER A 532 -29.23 8.80 38.87
CA SER A 532 -30.44 8.06 38.52
C SER A 532 -30.42 6.58 38.93
N THR A 533 -29.23 5.98 39.08
CA THR A 533 -29.08 4.54 39.32
C THR A 533 -27.96 4.28 40.33
N ASN A 534 -28.16 3.32 41.23
CA ASN A 534 -27.07 2.74 42.03
C ASN A 534 -26.55 1.48 41.31
N ALA A 535 -25.25 1.24 41.35
CA ALA A 535 -24.64 0.03 40.80
C ALA A 535 -23.43 -0.40 41.63
N ASP A 536 -23.02 -1.66 41.50
CA ASP A 536 -21.83 -2.19 42.15
C ASP A 536 -20.56 -1.68 41.46
N ILE A 537 -20.60 -1.54 40.13
CA ILE A 537 -19.51 -0.97 39.33
C ILE A 537 -19.99 0.10 38.35
N VAL A 538 -19.11 1.05 38.04
CA VAL A 538 -19.25 2.07 37.00
C VAL A 538 -18.11 1.88 36.02
N VAL A 539 -18.44 1.51 34.78
CA VAL A 539 -17.48 1.35 33.68
C VAL A 539 -17.57 2.57 32.78
N TRP A 540 -16.49 3.33 32.69
CA TRP A 540 -16.29 4.34 31.66
C TRP A 540 -15.56 3.69 30.49
N GLU A 541 -16.28 3.47 29.39
CA GLU A 541 -15.75 2.94 28.14
C GLU A 541 -15.31 4.08 27.22
N CYS A 542 -14.14 3.94 26.61
CA CYS A 542 -13.69 4.76 25.51
C CYS A 542 -12.78 4.02 24.53
N ALA A 543 -12.90 4.32 23.24
CA ALA A 543 -11.91 3.90 22.25
C ALA A 543 -10.61 4.72 22.35
N GLU A 544 -9.46 4.13 21.99
CA GLU A 544 -8.15 4.81 21.96
C GLU A 544 -8.18 6.16 21.22
N ARG A 545 -8.88 6.23 20.08
CA ARG A 545 -9.01 7.48 19.31
C ARG A 545 -9.67 8.63 20.05
N ASN A 546 -10.42 8.34 21.12
CA ASN A 546 -11.20 9.29 21.91
C ASN A 546 -10.52 9.68 23.23
N LEU A 547 -9.26 9.30 23.47
CA LEU A 547 -8.54 9.60 24.72
C LEU A 547 -8.36 11.11 25.00
N GLU A 548 -8.46 11.97 23.97
CA GLU A 548 -8.51 13.43 24.17
C GLU A 548 -9.67 13.86 25.10
N ARG A 549 -10.78 13.11 25.12
CA ARG A 549 -11.98 13.40 25.93
C ARG A 549 -11.77 13.17 27.43
N LEU A 550 -10.62 12.60 27.83
CA LEU A 550 -10.26 12.41 29.24
C LEU A 550 -9.53 13.62 29.85
N LYS A 551 -9.07 14.58 29.02
CA LYS A 551 -8.43 15.84 29.45
C LYS A 551 -9.45 16.81 30.05
#